data_AF-A0A497QA87-F1
#
_entry.id   AF-A0A497QA87-F1
#
_cell.length_a   1.000
_cell.length_b   1.000
_cell.length_c   1.000
_cell.angle_alpha   90.00
_cell.angle_beta   90.00
_cell.angle_gamma   90.00
#
_symmetry.space_group_name_H-M   'P 1'
#
loop_
_entity.id
_entity.type
_entity.pdbx_description
1 polymer ?
#
loop_
_entity_poly.entity_id
_entity_poly.type
_entity_poly.pdbx_seq_one_letter_code
_entity_poly.pdbx_strand_id
1 'polypeptide(L)' 'GIVRRFSVHGTSVHVEFAWPFQGIPIRDQLILSVKSPVEKLGAQMTFSEDIMSNEERQKFLMLEQMAWRGL' A
#
# COMPACT_ATOMS: atom_id res chain seq x y z
N GLY A 1 3.78 -6.38 1.04
CA GLY A 1 2.80 -5.62 1.84
C GLY A 1 1.76 -5.02 0.90
N ILE A 2 1.02 -4.01 1.36
CA ILE A 2 -0.04 -3.35 0.56
C ILE A 2 0.56 -2.47 -0.55
N VAL A 3 1.64 -1.73 -0.28
CA VAL A 3 2.39 -1.06 -1.35
C VAL A 3 3.10 -2.13 -2.18
N ARG A 4 2.69 -2.27 -3.44
CA ARG A 4 3.23 -3.27 -4.37
C ARG A 4 4.42 -2.73 -5.14
N ARG A 5 4.29 -1.51 -5.67
CA ARG A 5 5.31 -0.83 -6.48
C ARG A 5 5.27 0.67 -6.24
N PHE A 6 6.37 1.35 -6.53
CA PHE A 6 6.37 2.80 -6.68
C PHE A 6 7.38 3.24 -7.73
N SER A 7 7.16 4.40 -8.34
CA SER A 7 8.12 5.05 -9.23
C SER A 7 8.25 6.53 -8.87
N VAL A 8 9.43 7.09 -9.13
CA VAL A 8 9.75 8.49 -8.85
C VAL A 8 10.19 9.16 -10.13
N HIS A 9 9.56 10.28 -10.46
CA HIS A 9 9.84 11.08 -11.64
C HIS A 9 9.95 12.55 -11.22
N GLY A 10 11.18 13.02 -11.00
CA GLY A 10 11.42 14.36 -10.46
C GLY A 10 10.78 14.50 -9.08
N THR A 11 9.82 15.43 -8.95
CA THR A 11 9.05 15.66 -7.72
C THR A 11 7.76 14.85 -7.65
N SER A 12 7.48 13.99 -8.64
CA SER A 12 6.28 13.15 -8.65
C SER A 12 6.59 11.74 -8.19
N VAL A 13 5.76 11.19 -7.30
CA VAL A 13 5.82 9.79 -6.87
C VAL A 13 4.52 9.12 -7.27
N HIS A 14 4.60 8.01 -8.00
CA HIS A 14 3.45 7.15 -8.24
C HIS A 14 3.56 5.91 -7.35
N VAL A 15 2.50 5.59 -6.61
CA VAL A 15 2.45 4.40 -5.74
C VAL A 15 1.31 3.51 -6.16
N GLU A 16 1.58 2.21 -6.24
CA GLU A 16 0.56 1.22 -6.53
C GLU A 16 0.23 0.42 -5.27
N PHE A 17 -1.04 0.50 -4.87
CA PHE A 17 -1.59 -0.25 -3.75
C PHE A 17 -2.26 -1.51 -4.27
N ALA A 18 -1.88 -2.66 -3.71
CA ALA A 18 -2.53 -3.93 -3.94
C ALA A 18 -3.29 -4.34 -2.69
N TRP A 19 -4.62 -4.42 -2.79
CA TRP A 19 -5.47 -4.74 -1.65
C TRP A 19 -5.70 -6.25 -1.54
N PRO A 20 -5.57 -6.84 -0.34
CA PRO A 20 -5.83 -8.28 -0.16
C PRO A 20 -7.32 -8.63 -0.31
N PHE A 21 -8.22 -7.66 -0.11
CA PHE A 21 -9.68 -7.81 -0.20
C PHE A 21 -10.32 -6.53 -0.73
N GLN A 22 -11.52 -6.63 -1.29
CA GLN A 22 -12.34 -5.47 -1.66
C GLN A 22 -13.04 -4.87 -0.42
N GLY A 23 -13.35 -3.56 -0.47
CA GLY A 23 -14.18 -2.90 0.54
C GLY A 23 -13.52 -2.72 1.90
N ILE A 24 -12.19 -2.56 1.96
CA ILE A 24 -11.45 -2.34 3.21
C ILE A 24 -11.92 -1.04 3.88
N PRO A 25 -12.47 -1.07 5.11
CA PRO A 25 -13.04 0.12 5.77
C PRO A 25 -12.04 1.25 5.99
N ILE A 26 -10.76 0.91 6.23
CA ILE A 26 -9.68 1.87 6.50
C ILE A 26 -8.82 2.18 5.26
N ARG A 27 -9.31 1.86 4.06
CA ARG A 27 -8.58 2.05 2.78
C ARG A 27 -7.99 3.46 2.67
N ASP A 28 -8.82 4.48 2.83
CA ASP A 28 -8.40 5.88 2.62
C ASP A 28 -7.39 6.32 3.68
N GLN A 29 -7.55 5.85 4.91
CA GLN A 29 -6.60 6.12 5.99
C GLN A 29 -5.22 5.50 5.68
N LEU A 30 -5.18 4.29 5.10
CA LEU A 30 -3.93 3.66 4.68
C LEU A 30 -3.26 4.42 3.54
N ILE A 31 -4.03 4.86 2.53
CA ILE A 31 -3.49 5.69 1.43
C ILE A 31 -2.93 7.01 2.01
N LEU A 32 -3.68 7.68 2.88
CA LEU A 32 -3.28 8.94 3.51
C LEU A 32 -2.04 8.79 4.40
N SER A 33 -1.85 7.62 5.03
CA SER A 33 -0.67 7.34 5.85
C SER A 33 0.63 7.32 5.05
N VAL A 34 0.56 6.99 3.75
CA VAL A 34 1.69 7.04 2.81
C VAL A 34 1.77 8.39 2.12
N LYS A 35 0.62 8.96 1.72
CA LYS A 35 0.55 10.23 1.00
C LYS A 35 1.08 11.41 1.83
N SER A 36 0.66 11.50 3.10
CA SER A 36 1.00 12.66 3.94
C SER A 36 2.52 12.82 4.15
N PRO A 37 3.31 11.76 4.45
CA PRO A 37 4.76 11.87 4.50
C PRO A 37 5.40 12.25 3.18
N VAL A 38 4.95 11.69 2.05
CA VAL A 38 5.51 12.00 0.71
C VAL A 38 5.29 13.47 0.37
N GLU A 39 4.09 14.00 0.62
CA GLU A 39 3.78 15.41 0.38
C GLU A 39 4.53 16.36 1.32
N LYS A 40 4.77 15.96 2.57
CA LYS A 40 5.63 16.72 3.50
C LYS A 40 7.09 16.81 3.04
N LEU A 41 7.54 15.90 2.19
CA LEU A 41 8.87 15.95 1.57
C LEU A 41 8.90 16.83 0.31
N GLY A 42 7.80 17.51 -0.03
CA GLY A 42 7.71 18.39 -1.19
C GLY A 42 7.46 17.66 -2.51
N ALA A 43 7.14 16.37 -2.46
CA ALA A 43 6.81 15.57 -3.64
C ALA A 43 5.29 15.45 -3.82
N GLN A 44 4.81 15.45 -5.06
CA GLN A 44 3.42 15.18 -5.38
C GLN A 44 3.21 13.68 -5.51
N MET A 45 2.29 13.12 -4.72
CA MET A 45 1.95 11.70 -4.81
C MET A 45 0.69 11.46 -5.63
N THR A 46 0.79 10.58 -6.63
CA THR A 46 -0.34 9.95 -7.32
C THR A 46 -0.37 8.46 -6.95
N PHE A 47 -1.52 7.81 -7.16
CA PHE A 47 -1.62 6.39 -6.88
C PHE A 47 -2.57 5.65 -7.82
N SER A 48 -2.33 4.35 -7.92
CA SER A 48 -3.22 3.38 -8.56
C SER A 48 -3.53 2.26 -7.58
N GLU A 49 -4.60 1.55 -7.85
CA GLU A 49 -5.09 0.48 -6.98
C GLU A 49 -5.50 -0.72 -7.80
N ASP A 50 -5.29 -1.88 -7.21
CA ASP A 50 -5.70 -3.15 -7.78
C ASP A 50 -5.84 -4.19 -6.66
N ILE A 51 -6.43 -5.34 -6.96
CA ILE A 51 -6.68 -6.41 -6.02
C ILE A 51 -5.57 -7.46 -6.18
N MET A 52 -5.00 -7.89 -5.06
CA MET A 52 -3.98 -8.94 -5.06
C MET A 52 -4.51 -10.22 -5.73
N SER A 53 -3.67 -10.85 -6.53
CA SER A 53 -3.89 -12.22 -6.97
C SER A 53 -3.93 -13.19 -5.78
N ASN A 54 -4.40 -14.42 -6.01
CA ASN A 54 -4.44 -15.44 -4.96
C ASN A 54 -3.05 -15.73 -4.37
N GLU A 55 -2.02 -15.78 -5.20
CA GLU A 55 -0.63 -16.03 -4.76
C GLU A 55 -0.10 -14.86 -3.92
N GLU A 56 -0.26 -13.62 -4.41
CA GLU A 56 0.14 -12.42 -3.67
C GLU A 56 -0.57 -12.33 -2.32
N ARG A 57 -1.87 -12.61 -2.29
CA ARG A 57 -2.67 -12.58 -1.07
C ARG A 57 -2.22 -13.63 -0.05
N GLN A 58 -1.96 -14.87 -0.48
CA GLN A 58 -1.46 -15.93 0.42
C GLN A 58 -0.10 -15.55 1.00
N LYS A 59 0.81 -15.06 0.16
CA LYS A 59 2.12 -14.57 0.61
C LYS A 59 1.98 -13.42 1.60
N PHE A 60 1.07 -12.48 1.35
CA PHE A 60 0.79 -11.38 2.26
C PHE A 60 0.31 -11.89 3.63
N LEU A 61 -0.72 -12.74 3.66
CA LEU A 61 -1.29 -13.25 4.92
C LEU A 61 -0.29 -14.08 5.72
N MET A 62 0.55 -14.87 5.05
CA MET A 62 1.62 -15.62 5.72
C MET A 62 2.61 -14.68 6.41
N LEU A 63 3.04 -13.61 5.74
CA LEU A 63 3.96 -12.63 6.32
C LEU A 63 3.31 -11.88 7.49
N GLU A 64 2.05 -11.47 7.36
CA GLU A 64 1.31 -10.82 8.44
C GLU A 64 1.17 -11.76 9.66
N GLN A 65 0.89 -13.06 9.44
CA GLN A 65 0.82 -14.05 10.51
C GLN A 65 2.17 -14.27 11.22
N MET A 66 3.27 -14.30 10.46
CA MET A 66 4.62 -14.42 11.05
C MET A 66 5.03 -13.18 11.85
N ALA A 67 4.64 -11.99 11.37
CA ALA A 67 4.91 -10.72 12.05
C ALA A 67 3.96 -10.47 13.23
N TRP A 68 2.81 -11.16 13.25
CA TRP A 68 1.85 -11.10 14.34
C TRP A 68 2.43 -11.75 15.60
N ARG A 69 2.85 -10.94 16.56
CA ARG A 69 3.41 -11.40 17.84
C ARG A 69 2.38 -11.93 18.84
N GLY A 70 1.15 -12.17 18.39
CA GLY A 70 0.08 -12.75 19.21
C GLY A 70 -0.57 -11.75 20.18
N LEU A 71 -1.85 -12.03 20.45
CA LEU A 71 -2.35 -12.03 21.82
C LEU A 71 -1.90 -13.35 22.46
#